data_AF-X0JH39-F1
#
_entry.id   AF-X0JH39-F1
#
_cell.length_a   1.000
_cell.length_b   1.000
_cell.length_c   1.000
_cell.angle_alpha   90.00
_cell.angle_beta   90.00
_cell.angle_gamma   90.00
#
_symmetry.space_group_name_H-M   'P 1'
#
loop_
_entity.id
_entity.type
_entity.pdbx_description
1 polymer ?
#
loop_
_entity_poly.entity_id
_entity_poly.type
_entity_poly.pdbx_seq_one_letter_code
_entity_poly.pdbx_strand_id
1 'polypeptide(L)'
;MVDYPFLLSSRHRKHSQISMAGRIPVIVVPATLYKQRSLTSAIGIGPCYQTSRARTGIKMTDVFHPEVFEQKLRRLADGFQKRFGELLEYDIEAELARFDEYRQTLSKYVVDGVAFMRSAQESNMKIVIEGANALMLDVDYGSYPFVTSSSTTLAGIIGGLALNPKNITETVGVVKAYTTRVGAGAFKTEDTEEIGTKLQEIGREWGTSTGRRRRCGWLDLVAVKYGNSINYYDSLNLTKLDVLDTFETIKIAIAYKIDGEELDSYPADLEILNRAEVVYHEMPGWQKPTTNARTYYDLPRAARDYVEYIEKFVGVKIKYIGTGPDREAMIQRA
;
A
#
# COMPACT_ATOMS: atom_id res chain seq x y z
N MET A 1 -8.52 1.25 -8.12
CA MET A 1 -7.06 1.42 -8.09
C MET A 1 -6.71 2.89 -8.30
N VAL A 2 -6.48 3.63 -7.21
CA VAL A 2 -5.99 5.03 -7.31
C VAL A 2 -4.46 4.99 -7.23
N ASP A 3 -3.83 4.51 -8.32
CA ASP A 3 -2.38 4.61 -8.49
C ASP A 3 -2.08 6.02 -9.06
N TYR A 4 -1.69 6.92 -8.17
CA TYR A 4 -0.97 8.13 -8.52
C TYR A 4 0.52 7.74 -8.57
N PRO A 5 1.22 7.58 -9.71
CA PRO A 5 0.99 7.96 -11.12
C PRO A 5 0.69 6.79 -12.06
N PHE A 6 0.17 7.09 -13.27
CA PHE A 6 -0.18 6.09 -14.27
C PHE A 6 1.05 5.29 -14.75
N LEU A 7 1.00 3.97 -14.56
CA LEU A 7 1.97 3.01 -15.10
C LEU A 7 1.35 2.28 -16.29
N LEU A 8 1.79 2.63 -17.50
CA LEU A 8 1.48 1.85 -18.69
C LEU A 8 2.38 0.59 -18.69
N SER A 9 1.95 -0.42 -17.94
CA SER A 9 2.49 -1.78 -18.00
C SER A 9 1.48 -2.67 -18.74
N SER A 10 1.96 -3.47 -19.68
CA SER A 10 1.19 -4.26 -20.66
C SER A 10 0.36 -5.43 -20.10
N ARG A 11 -0.12 -5.39 -18.84
CA ARG A 11 -0.86 -6.52 -18.25
C ARG A 11 -2.37 -6.29 -18.23
N HIS A 12 -3.06 -7.12 -19.03
CA HIS A 12 -4.52 -7.27 -19.07
C HIS A 12 -5.14 -7.44 -17.67
N ARG A 13 -5.98 -6.48 -17.25
CA ARG A 13 -7.09 -6.72 -16.32
C ARG A 13 -8.38 -6.18 -16.90
N LYS A 14 -9.37 -7.06 -17.09
CA LYS A 14 -10.70 -6.81 -17.67
C LYS A 14 -11.66 -6.18 -16.65
N HIS A 15 -11.33 -5.01 -16.11
CA HIS A 15 -12.30 -4.16 -15.41
C HIS A 15 -12.23 -2.75 -16.01
N SER A 16 -13.37 -2.10 -16.19
CA SER A 16 -13.50 -0.75 -16.73
C SER A 16 -12.77 0.26 -15.84
N GLN A 17 -11.49 0.52 -16.15
CA GLN A 17 -10.68 1.54 -15.50
C GLN A 17 -10.98 2.89 -16.18
N ILE A 18 -11.57 3.81 -15.43
CA ILE A 18 -11.66 5.22 -15.83
C ILE A 18 -10.38 5.91 -15.37
N SER A 19 -9.70 6.61 -16.27
CA SER A 19 -8.52 7.40 -15.94
C SER A 19 -8.96 8.83 -15.65
N MET A 20 -8.85 9.28 -14.40
CA MET A 20 -9.14 10.68 -14.11
C MET A 20 -7.97 11.54 -14.58
N ALA A 21 -8.24 12.58 -15.36
CA ALA A 21 -7.27 13.65 -15.61
C ALA A 21 -7.05 14.41 -14.29
N GLY A 22 -6.21 13.86 -13.43
CA GLY A 22 -5.80 14.48 -12.19
C GLY A 22 -4.79 15.60 -12.45
N ARG A 23 -4.61 16.47 -11.46
CA ARG A 23 -3.53 17.48 -11.45
C ARG A 23 -2.14 16.88 -11.23
N ILE A 24 -2.03 15.56 -11.09
CA ILE A 24 -0.81 14.80 -10.80
C ILE A 24 -0.20 14.31 -12.12
N PRO A 25 1.14 14.41 -12.29
CA PRO A 25 1.81 14.07 -13.53
C PRO A 25 1.70 12.58 -13.88
N VAL A 26 1.80 12.29 -15.17
CA VAL A 26 1.55 11.02 -15.84
C VAL A 26 2.83 10.35 -16.35
N ILE A 27 3.97 11.05 -16.39
CA ILE A 27 5.14 10.49 -17.07
C ILE A 27 6.19 9.96 -16.09
N VAL A 28 6.54 8.70 -16.37
CA VAL A 28 7.67 7.95 -15.84
C VAL A 28 8.88 8.25 -16.73
N VAL A 29 9.82 9.03 -16.21
CA VAL A 29 11.19 9.06 -16.76
C VAL A 29 11.82 7.68 -16.51
N PRO A 30 12.68 7.16 -17.42
CA PRO A 30 12.91 5.73 -17.54
C PRO A 30 13.24 5.05 -16.22
N ALA A 31 12.38 4.12 -15.85
CA ALA A 31 12.58 3.17 -14.78
C ALA A 31 13.90 2.36 -14.93
N THR A 32 14.52 2.39 -16.12
CA THR A 32 15.78 1.72 -16.46
C THR A 32 16.98 2.24 -15.66
N LEU A 33 17.03 3.54 -15.34
CA LEU A 33 18.15 4.14 -14.60
C LEU A 33 18.25 3.70 -13.14
N TYR A 34 17.12 3.39 -12.50
CA TYR A 34 17.08 3.03 -11.08
C TYR A 34 17.20 1.52 -10.82
N LYS A 35 17.31 0.70 -11.87
CA LYS A 35 17.34 -0.76 -11.77
C LYS A 35 18.55 -1.29 -11.00
N GLN A 36 19.66 -0.55 -10.96
CA GLN A 36 20.92 -1.08 -10.44
C GLN A 36 21.12 -0.96 -8.92
N ARG A 37 20.39 -0.11 -8.18
CA ARG A 37 20.63 0.06 -6.72
C ARG A 37 19.44 0.45 -5.84
N SER A 38 18.22 0.59 -6.37
CA SER A 38 17.13 1.20 -5.59
C SER A 38 16.29 0.20 -4.77
N LEU A 39 15.92 0.63 -3.56
CA LEU A 39 14.94 0.00 -2.65
C LEU A 39 13.48 0.08 -3.16
N THR A 40 13.25 0.73 -4.31
CA THR A 40 11.92 0.90 -4.90
C THR A 40 11.56 -0.26 -5.82
N SER A 41 10.28 -0.36 -6.21
CA SER A 41 9.80 -1.34 -7.20
C SER A 41 10.43 -1.19 -8.59
N ALA A 42 11.34 -0.23 -8.80
CA ALA A 42 12.02 0.04 -10.06
C ALA A 42 11.05 0.28 -11.22
N ILE A 43 9.92 0.95 -10.92
CA ILE A 43 8.90 1.35 -11.88
C ILE A 43 8.77 2.88 -12.00
N GLY A 44 9.66 3.65 -11.36
CA GLY A 44 9.77 5.10 -11.54
C GLY A 44 8.81 5.98 -10.72
N ILE A 45 8.13 5.43 -9.70
CA ILE A 45 7.21 6.19 -8.81
C ILE A 45 7.91 7.40 -8.17
N GLY A 46 9.06 7.19 -7.53
CA GLY A 46 9.79 8.25 -6.81
C GLY A 46 10.17 9.44 -7.71
N PRO A 47 10.88 9.22 -8.84
CA PRO A 47 11.18 10.29 -9.79
C PRO A 47 9.93 11.01 -10.33
N CYS A 48 8.83 10.30 -10.56
CA CYS A 48 7.57 10.91 -11.00
C CYS A 48 7.02 11.87 -9.94
N TYR A 49 6.97 11.46 -8.67
CA TYR A 49 6.58 12.35 -7.56
C TYR A 49 7.56 13.51 -7.36
N GLN A 50 8.85 13.29 -7.55
CA GLN A 50 9.84 14.36 -7.47
C GLN A 50 9.58 15.45 -8.53
N THR A 51 9.34 15.06 -9.78
CA THR A 51 9.03 16.02 -10.87
C THR A 51 7.67 16.69 -10.67
N SER A 52 6.69 15.99 -10.09
CA SER A 52 5.42 16.57 -9.64
C SER A 52 5.64 17.73 -8.67
N ARG A 53 6.37 17.46 -7.58
CA ARG A 53 6.63 18.44 -6.53
C ARG A 53 7.56 19.57 -6.99
N ALA A 54 8.49 19.27 -7.90
CA ALA A 54 9.31 20.27 -8.58
C ALA A 54 8.50 21.13 -9.58
N ARG A 55 7.27 20.74 -9.92
CA ARG A 55 6.40 21.39 -10.92
C ARG A 55 6.97 21.36 -12.33
N THR A 56 7.79 20.35 -12.63
CA THR A 56 8.40 20.12 -13.95
C THR A 56 7.81 18.92 -14.68
N GLY A 57 7.03 18.08 -13.97
CA GLY A 57 6.41 16.89 -14.54
C GLY A 57 5.32 17.20 -15.59
N ILE A 58 5.02 16.19 -16.41
CA ILE A 58 4.00 16.25 -17.48
C ILE A 58 2.70 15.64 -16.97
N LYS A 59 1.56 16.30 -17.17
CA LYS A 59 0.22 15.84 -16.73
C LYS A 59 -0.56 15.16 -17.85
N MET A 60 -1.65 14.47 -17.49
CA MET A 60 -2.52 13.81 -18.48
C MET A 60 -3.05 14.78 -19.53
N THR A 61 -3.38 16.00 -19.12
CA THR A 61 -3.85 17.05 -20.03
C THR A 61 -2.80 17.42 -21.08
N ASP A 62 -1.54 17.52 -20.67
CA ASP A 62 -0.43 17.85 -21.57
C ASP A 62 -0.28 16.80 -22.66
N VAL A 63 -0.52 15.52 -22.36
CA VAL A 63 -0.47 14.42 -23.33
C VAL A 63 -1.37 14.69 -24.53
N PHE A 64 -2.56 15.28 -24.35
CA PHE A 64 -3.49 15.58 -25.45
C PHE A 64 -3.17 16.86 -26.22
N HIS A 65 -2.08 17.56 -25.87
CA HIS A 65 -1.56 18.72 -26.59
C HIS A 65 -0.16 18.38 -27.13
N PRO A 66 -0.03 17.80 -28.34
CA PRO A 66 1.23 17.22 -28.84
C PRO A 66 2.44 18.15 -28.73
N GLU A 67 2.30 19.41 -29.13
CA GLU A 67 3.38 20.40 -29.07
C GLU A 67 3.84 20.68 -27.62
N VAL A 68 2.89 20.82 -26.70
CA VAL A 68 3.18 21.05 -25.26
C VAL A 68 3.81 19.83 -24.63
N PHE A 69 3.31 18.64 -24.96
CA PHE A 69 3.87 17.37 -24.51
C PHE A 69 5.32 17.24 -24.95
N GLU A 70 5.60 17.44 -26.24
CA GLU A 70 6.93 17.33 -26.80
C GLU A 70 7.90 18.29 -26.15
N GLN A 71 7.52 19.58 -26.06
CA GLN A 71 8.36 20.60 -25.43
C GLN A 71 8.73 20.22 -24.00
N LYS A 72 7.74 19.76 -23.21
CA LYS A 72 7.97 19.34 -21.82
C LYS A 72 8.78 18.05 -21.74
N LEU A 73 8.58 17.10 -22.65
CA LEU A 73 9.30 15.82 -22.66
C LEU A 73 10.77 16.04 -22.95
N ARG A 74 11.10 16.83 -23.98
CA ARG A 74 12.48 17.20 -24.32
C ARG A 74 13.15 17.93 -23.16
N ARG A 75 12.45 18.87 -22.50
CA ARG A 75 12.98 19.59 -21.34
C ARG A 75 13.25 18.66 -20.15
N LEU A 76 12.34 17.72 -19.86
CA LEU A 76 12.55 16.72 -18.82
C LEU A 76 13.74 15.83 -19.14
N ALA A 77 13.81 15.31 -20.37
CA ALA A 77 14.91 14.47 -20.83
C ALA A 77 16.26 15.20 -20.70
N ASP A 78 16.37 16.45 -21.14
CA ASP A 78 17.57 17.29 -20.96
C ASP A 78 17.95 17.45 -19.47
N GLY A 79 16.97 17.73 -18.61
CA GLY A 79 17.20 17.83 -17.17
C GLY A 79 17.71 16.54 -16.54
N PHE A 80 17.20 15.39 -16.98
CA PHE A 80 17.67 14.09 -16.53
C PHE A 80 19.04 13.72 -17.14
N GLN A 81 19.30 14.06 -18.39
CA GLN A 81 20.59 13.88 -19.05
C GLN A 81 21.68 14.66 -18.31
N LYS A 82 21.42 15.91 -17.92
CA LYS A 82 22.35 16.71 -17.12
C LYS A 82 22.62 16.11 -15.73
N ARG A 83 21.65 15.41 -15.15
CA ARG A 83 21.76 14.80 -13.82
C ARG A 83 22.49 13.45 -13.85
N PHE A 84 22.18 12.62 -14.84
CA PHE A 84 22.63 11.23 -14.90
C PHE A 84 23.72 10.98 -15.95
N GLY A 85 23.99 11.96 -16.82
CA GLY A 85 24.96 11.85 -17.90
C GLY A 85 24.63 10.68 -18.82
N GLU A 86 25.67 9.97 -19.26
CA GLU A 86 25.60 8.82 -20.16
C GLU A 86 24.83 7.62 -19.59
N LEU A 87 24.53 7.61 -18.28
CA LEU A 87 23.70 6.56 -17.70
C LEU A 87 22.26 6.62 -18.23
N LEU A 88 21.77 7.81 -18.64
CA LEU A 88 20.44 7.96 -19.20
C LEU A 88 20.47 7.64 -20.70
N GLU A 89 20.00 6.45 -21.04
CA GLU A 89 19.62 6.11 -22.40
C GLU A 89 18.11 6.32 -22.57
N TYR A 90 17.73 7.35 -23.31
CA TYR A 90 16.32 7.68 -23.56
C TYR A 90 16.07 8.16 -24.98
N ASP A 91 15.32 7.37 -25.75
CA ASP A 91 14.88 7.72 -27.09
C ASP A 91 13.61 8.57 -27.03
N ILE A 92 13.79 9.88 -27.18
CA ILE A 92 12.69 10.85 -27.14
C ILE A 92 11.74 10.65 -28.33
N GLU A 93 12.27 10.37 -29.53
CA GLU A 93 11.44 10.24 -30.73
C GLU A 93 10.56 8.99 -30.67
N ALA A 94 11.13 7.87 -30.22
CA ALA A 94 10.36 6.65 -29.99
C ALA A 94 9.26 6.86 -28.93
N GLU A 95 9.55 7.63 -27.87
CA GLU A 95 8.54 7.95 -26.85
C GLU A 95 7.41 8.84 -27.39
N LEU A 96 7.74 9.85 -28.20
CA LEU A 96 6.75 10.72 -28.85
C LEU A 96 5.79 9.90 -29.72
N ALA A 97 6.35 9.03 -30.58
CA ALA A 97 5.59 8.14 -31.44
C ALA A 97 4.69 7.19 -30.63
N ARG A 98 5.21 6.64 -29.52
CA ARG A 98 4.43 5.79 -28.61
C ARG A 98 3.23 6.53 -28.01
N PHE A 99 3.42 7.80 -27.63
CA PHE A 99 2.32 8.60 -27.10
C PHE A 99 1.31 9.06 -28.16
N ASP A 100 1.66 9.09 -29.45
CA ASP A 100 0.69 9.31 -30.53
C ASP A 100 -0.36 8.20 -30.58
N GLU A 101 0.06 6.95 -30.39
CA GLU A 101 -0.85 5.81 -30.29
C GLU A 101 -1.67 5.86 -28.98
N TYR A 102 -1.01 6.19 -27.86
CA TYR A 102 -1.68 6.24 -26.56
C TYR A 102 -2.74 7.33 -26.48
N ARG A 103 -2.54 8.50 -27.11
CA ARG A 103 -3.58 9.56 -27.18
C ARG A 103 -4.90 9.02 -27.71
N GLN A 104 -4.86 8.24 -28.79
CA GLN A 104 -6.07 7.69 -29.41
C GLN A 104 -6.79 6.75 -28.44
N THR A 105 -6.04 5.89 -27.76
CA THR A 105 -6.59 4.89 -26.82
C THR A 105 -7.09 5.53 -25.53
N LEU A 106 -6.30 6.41 -24.94
CA LEU A 106 -6.56 7.04 -23.65
C LEU A 106 -7.69 8.07 -23.72
N SER A 107 -7.92 8.72 -24.86
CA SER A 107 -8.97 9.75 -25.02
C SER A 107 -10.36 9.30 -24.55
N LYS A 108 -10.67 8.00 -24.68
CA LYS A 108 -11.94 7.39 -24.28
C LYS A 108 -12.12 7.25 -22.77
N TYR A 109 -11.03 7.28 -22.02
CA TYR A 109 -11.02 7.00 -20.58
C TYR A 109 -10.71 8.23 -19.74
N VAL A 110 -10.24 9.31 -20.36
CA VAL A 110 -9.79 10.52 -19.68
C VAL A 110 -10.96 11.48 -19.45
N VAL A 111 -11.18 11.84 -18.19
CA VAL A 111 -12.25 12.76 -17.76
C VAL A 111 -11.69 13.89 -16.90
N ASP A 112 -12.39 15.03 -16.81
CA ASP A 112 -12.12 16.01 -15.75
C ASP A 112 -12.45 15.36 -14.40
N GLY A 113 -11.41 15.00 -13.65
CA GLY A 113 -11.55 14.26 -12.40
C GLY A 113 -12.37 15.01 -11.34
N VAL A 114 -12.26 16.34 -11.27
CA VAL A 114 -12.97 17.13 -10.25
C VAL A 114 -14.45 17.22 -10.59
N ALA A 115 -14.78 17.52 -11.85
CA ALA A 115 -16.17 17.56 -12.29
C ALA A 115 -16.83 16.19 -12.18
N PHE A 116 -16.12 15.13 -12.59
CA PHE A 116 -16.59 13.74 -12.46
C PHE A 116 -16.87 13.37 -11.00
N MET A 117 -15.91 13.60 -10.10
CA MET A 117 -16.07 13.26 -8.69
C MET A 117 -17.12 14.11 -7.98
N ARG A 118 -17.32 15.37 -8.38
CA ARG A 118 -18.42 16.20 -7.88
C ARG A 118 -19.77 15.59 -8.27
N SER A 119 -19.96 15.31 -9.56
CA SER A 119 -21.20 14.70 -10.08
C SER A 119 -21.51 13.36 -9.42
N ALA A 120 -20.50 12.49 -9.26
CA ALA A 120 -20.66 11.20 -8.59
C ALA A 120 -21.09 11.34 -7.12
N GLN A 121 -20.52 12.30 -6.39
CA GLN A 121 -20.88 12.59 -5.00
C GLN A 121 -22.27 13.20 -4.85
N GLU A 122 -22.68 14.10 -5.77
CA GLU A 122 -24.02 14.72 -5.77
C GLU A 122 -25.13 13.74 -6.18
N SER A 123 -24.80 12.77 -7.03
CA SER A 123 -25.74 11.74 -7.50
C SER A 123 -25.96 10.60 -6.50
N ASN A 124 -25.42 10.70 -5.28
CA ASN A 124 -25.48 9.67 -4.24
C ASN A 124 -25.04 8.27 -4.72
N MET A 125 -24.06 8.21 -5.63
CA MET A 125 -23.48 6.94 -6.09
C MET A 125 -22.69 6.28 -4.95
N LYS A 126 -22.76 4.94 -4.87
CA LYS A 126 -21.88 4.18 -3.97
C LYS A 126 -20.47 4.16 -4.55
N ILE A 127 -19.52 4.80 -3.86
CA ILE A 127 -18.12 4.90 -4.28
C ILE A 127 -17.28 4.04 -3.34
N VAL A 128 -16.53 3.09 -3.91
CA VAL A 128 -15.52 2.31 -3.17
C VAL A 128 -14.14 2.76 -3.63
N ILE A 129 -13.28 3.10 -2.68
CA ILE A 129 -11.93 3.58 -2.95
C ILE A 129 -10.94 2.52 -2.49
N GLU A 130 -10.14 2.04 -3.44
CA GLU A 130 -9.06 1.10 -3.17
C GLU A 130 -7.78 1.88 -2.87
N GLY A 131 -7.35 1.87 -1.61
CA GLY A 131 -6.05 2.37 -1.21
C GLY A 131 -4.91 1.54 -1.81
N ALA A 132 -3.84 2.21 -2.25
CA ALA A 132 -2.61 1.56 -2.67
C ALA A 132 -1.61 1.47 -1.52
N ASN A 133 -0.77 0.44 -1.54
CA ASN A 133 0.24 0.15 -0.51
C ASN A 133 -0.37 -0.01 0.90
N ALA A 134 0.27 0.57 1.93
CA ALA A 134 -0.14 0.49 3.33
C ALA A 134 0.40 1.70 4.09
N LEU A 135 -0.16 1.98 5.27
CA LEU A 135 0.22 3.13 6.09
C LEU A 135 1.71 3.13 6.47
N MET A 136 2.29 1.97 6.80
CA MET A 136 3.71 1.90 7.17
C MET A 136 4.68 2.20 6.00
N LEU A 137 4.13 2.36 4.79
CA LEU A 137 4.83 2.82 3.59
C LEU A 137 4.44 4.25 3.19
N ASP A 138 3.60 4.94 3.96
CA ASP A 138 3.26 6.34 3.70
C ASP A 138 4.51 7.23 3.74
N VAL A 139 4.58 8.24 2.86
CA VAL A 139 5.74 9.13 2.76
C VAL A 139 6.00 9.96 4.02
N ASP A 140 4.93 10.33 4.73
CA ASP A 140 4.99 11.20 5.92
C ASP A 140 4.91 10.37 7.21
N TYR A 141 4.07 9.33 7.22
CA TYR A 141 3.76 8.56 8.43
C TYR A 141 4.38 7.17 8.49
N GLY A 142 5.01 6.71 7.41
CA GLY A 142 5.63 5.40 7.35
C GLY A 142 7.03 5.38 7.97
N SER A 143 7.71 4.24 7.82
CA SER A 143 9.10 4.06 8.28
C SER A 143 10.14 4.73 7.36
N TYR A 144 10.08 6.05 7.24
CA TYR A 144 10.94 6.86 6.38
C TYR A 144 12.43 6.61 6.69
N PRO A 145 13.33 6.43 5.68
CA PRO A 145 13.12 6.65 4.24
C PRO A 145 12.61 5.42 3.46
N PHE A 146 12.28 4.32 4.14
CA PHE A 146 11.90 3.05 3.50
C PHE A 146 10.41 2.98 3.18
N VAL A 147 9.93 4.00 2.45
CA VAL A 147 8.51 4.29 2.19
C VAL A 147 8.26 4.49 0.68
N THR A 148 7.00 4.56 0.28
CA THR A 148 6.65 5.09 -1.06
C THR A 148 6.74 6.61 -1.07
N SER A 149 6.62 7.23 -2.25
CA SER A 149 6.65 8.68 -2.42
C SER A 149 5.27 9.34 -2.43
N SER A 150 4.22 8.55 -2.14
CA SER A 150 2.83 8.96 -2.11
C SER A 150 2.27 8.92 -0.70
N SER A 151 1.20 9.67 -0.45
CA SER A 151 0.39 9.45 0.74
C SER A 151 -0.51 8.22 0.52
N THR A 152 -0.46 7.27 1.45
CA THR A 152 -1.23 6.02 1.47
C THR A 152 -2.33 6.04 2.54
N THR A 153 -2.53 7.20 3.18
CA THR A 153 -3.54 7.43 4.24
C THR A 153 -4.83 8.03 3.69
N LEU A 154 -5.78 8.29 4.59
CA LEU A 154 -7.03 8.99 4.29
C LEU A 154 -6.80 10.37 3.63
N ALA A 155 -5.72 11.05 4.00
CA ALA A 155 -5.34 12.33 3.38
C ALA A 155 -5.08 12.17 1.87
N GLY A 156 -4.43 11.07 1.48
CA GLY A 156 -4.15 10.75 0.09
C GLY A 156 -5.42 10.57 -0.74
N ILE A 157 -6.45 9.92 -0.20
CA ILE A 157 -7.72 9.74 -0.92
C ILE A 157 -8.49 11.05 -1.03
N ILE A 158 -8.55 11.85 0.05
CA ILE A 158 -9.30 13.11 0.07
C ILE A 158 -8.71 14.09 -0.94
N GLY A 159 -7.40 14.34 -0.84
CA GLY A 159 -6.70 15.25 -1.74
C GLY A 159 -6.62 14.72 -3.17
N GLY A 160 -6.48 13.39 -3.32
CA GLY A 160 -6.38 12.74 -4.60
C GLY A 160 -7.69 12.77 -5.39
N LEU A 161 -8.84 12.53 -4.77
CA LEU A 161 -10.10 12.39 -5.49
C LEU A 161 -11.02 13.61 -5.36
N ALA A 162 -10.55 14.69 -4.73
CA ALA A 162 -11.38 15.85 -4.40
C ALA A 162 -12.67 15.44 -3.65
N LEU A 163 -12.52 14.50 -2.72
CA LEU A 163 -13.64 13.98 -1.94
C LEU A 163 -14.02 14.99 -0.86
N ASN A 164 -15.32 15.11 -0.62
CA ASN A 164 -15.81 15.79 0.56
C ASN A 164 -15.56 14.88 1.78
N PRO A 165 -14.68 15.25 2.73
CA PRO A 165 -14.39 14.41 3.88
C PRO A 165 -15.61 14.14 4.75
N LYS A 166 -16.63 15.00 4.72
CA LYS A 166 -17.89 14.81 5.46
C LYS A 166 -18.76 13.67 4.91
N ASN A 167 -18.49 13.20 3.69
CA ASN A 167 -19.26 12.17 3.01
C ASN A 167 -18.59 10.78 3.07
N ILE A 168 -17.45 10.66 3.76
CA ILE A 168 -16.80 9.35 3.97
C ILE A 168 -17.61 8.61 5.03
N THR A 169 -18.27 7.52 4.63
CA THR A 169 -19.20 6.78 5.51
C THR A 169 -18.57 5.59 6.20
N GLU A 170 -17.50 5.02 5.64
CA GLU A 170 -16.80 3.87 6.22
C GLU A 170 -15.35 3.82 5.76
N THR A 171 -14.46 3.58 6.71
CA THR A 171 -13.03 3.34 6.52
C THR A 171 -12.68 1.96 7.08
N VAL A 172 -12.08 1.11 6.24
CA VAL A 172 -11.75 -0.27 6.61
C VAL A 172 -10.24 -0.46 6.62
N GLY A 173 -9.68 -0.71 7.80
CA GLY A 173 -8.26 -1.04 7.96
C GLY A 173 -7.98 -2.50 7.61
N VAL A 174 -7.25 -2.77 6.53
CA VAL A 174 -6.88 -4.14 6.15
C VAL A 174 -5.60 -4.54 6.89
N VAL A 175 -5.75 -5.46 7.84
CA VAL A 175 -4.66 -5.95 8.70
C VAL A 175 -4.46 -7.42 8.41
N LYS A 176 -3.22 -7.86 8.25
CA LYS A 176 -2.91 -9.29 8.12
C LYS A 176 -2.70 -9.86 9.53
N ALA A 177 -3.06 -11.11 9.78
CA ALA A 177 -2.88 -11.78 11.07
C ALA A 177 -1.40 -11.92 11.51
N TYR A 178 -0.46 -11.55 10.65
CA TYR A 178 0.97 -11.48 10.92
C TYR A 178 1.57 -10.39 10.03
N THR A 179 2.77 -9.94 10.34
CA THR A 179 3.38 -8.80 9.64
C THR A 179 4.28 -9.29 8.51
N THR A 180 4.28 -8.56 7.39
CA THR A 180 5.19 -8.83 6.26
C THR A 180 5.75 -7.55 5.70
N ARG A 181 7.02 -7.54 5.33
CA ARG A 181 7.71 -6.39 4.71
C ARG A 181 8.45 -6.82 3.44
N VAL A 182 8.45 -5.95 2.43
CA VAL A 182 9.29 -6.09 1.24
C VAL A 182 10.39 -5.03 1.31
N GLY A 183 11.63 -5.44 1.02
CA GLY A 183 12.78 -4.53 1.02
C GLY A 183 13.39 -4.31 2.41
N ALA A 184 14.32 -3.36 2.46
CA ALA A 184 15.03 -3.00 3.68
C ALA A 184 14.16 -2.12 4.61
N GLY A 185 14.74 -1.76 5.75
CA GLY A 185 14.12 -0.95 6.79
C GLY A 185 13.74 -1.76 8.02
N ALA A 186 13.49 -1.05 9.13
CA ALA A 186 13.21 -1.65 10.42
C ALA A 186 11.98 -2.56 10.38
N PHE A 187 12.08 -3.74 10.99
CA PHE A 187 10.96 -4.66 11.11
C PHE A 187 11.08 -5.37 12.45
N LYS A 188 10.43 -4.80 13.48
CA LYS A 188 10.69 -5.16 14.87
C LYS A 188 10.18 -6.54 15.27
N THR A 189 9.11 -6.99 14.63
CA THR A 189 8.59 -8.33 14.83
C THR A 189 9.11 -9.34 13.82
N GLU A 190 10.10 -8.96 12.99
CA GLU A 190 10.71 -9.90 12.05
C GLU A 190 11.28 -11.11 12.80
N ASP A 191 10.95 -12.29 12.29
CA ASP A 191 11.58 -13.52 12.68
C ASP A 191 12.44 -14.00 11.51
N THR A 192 13.74 -14.10 11.73
CA THR A 192 14.69 -14.56 10.70
C THR A 192 14.95 -16.07 10.76
N GLU A 193 14.20 -16.78 11.59
CA GLU A 193 14.41 -18.19 11.89
C GLU A 193 13.24 -19.03 11.35
N GLU A 194 12.83 -20.06 12.10
CA GLU A 194 11.84 -21.05 11.70
C GLU A 194 10.45 -20.44 11.55
N ILE A 195 10.03 -19.57 12.47
CA ILE A 195 8.69 -18.99 12.46
C ILE A 195 8.50 -18.09 11.23
N GLY A 196 9.47 -17.21 10.95
CA GLY A 196 9.42 -16.35 9.78
C GLY A 196 9.36 -17.16 8.48
N THR A 197 10.15 -18.23 8.40
CA THR A 197 10.14 -19.16 7.27
C THR A 197 8.78 -19.85 7.12
N LYS A 198 8.21 -20.37 8.21
CA LYS A 198 6.91 -21.04 8.23
C LYS A 198 5.77 -20.11 7.81
N LEU A 199 5.72 -18.89 8.35
CA LEU A 199 4.75 -17.85 7.95
C LEU A 199 4.85 -17.54 6.45
N GLN A 200 6.08 -17.44 5.94
CA GLN A 200 6.33 -17.09 4.55
C GLN A 200 5.89 -18.20 3.59
N GLU A 201 6.13 -19.47 3.93
CA GLU A 201 5.76 -20.63 3.14
C GLU A 201 4.26 -20.84 3.09
N ILE A 202 3.60 -20.94 4.26
CA ILE A 202 2.14 -21.14 4.36
C ILE A 202 1.41 -19.95 3.72
N GLY A 203 1.84 -18.72 4.06
CA GLY A 203 1.23 -17.49 3.57
C GLY A 203 1.54 -17.15 2.11
N ARG A 204 2.39 -17.93 1.44
CA ARG A 204 2.89 -17.68 0.07
C ARG A 204 3.41 -16.25 -0.10
N GLU A 205 4.29 -15.83 0.79
CA GLU A 205 4.77 -14.45 0.87
C GLU A 205 5.93 -14.18 -0.11
N TRP A 206 5.58 -14.15 -1.39
CA TRP A 206 6.48 -13.92 -2.52
C TRP A 206 5.94 -12.80 -3.42
N GLY A 207 6.84 -12.02 -4.01
CA GLY A 207 6.48 -11.03 -5.03
C GLY A 207 6.00 -11.71 -6.31
N THR A 208 4.80 -11.39 -6.78
CA THR A 208 4.18 -12.03 -7.97
C THR A 208 4.88 -11.69 -9.29
N SER A 209 5.62 -10.58 -9.34
CA SER A 209 6.38 -10.13 -10.51
C SER A 209 7.88 -10.40 -10.40
N THR A 210 8.43 -10.31 -9.19
CA THR A 210 9.88 -10.38 -8.95
C THR A 210 10.35 -11.70 -8.35
N GLY A 211 9.44 -12.53 -7.82
CA GLY A 211 9.77 -13.72 -7.05
C GLY A 211 10.45 -13.43 -5.70
N ARG A 212 10.66 -12.15 -5.33
CA ARG A 212 11.37 -11.79 -4.11
C ARG A 212 10.58 -12.24 -2.87
N ARG A 213 11.26 -12.94 -1.98
CA ARG A 213 10.80 -13.31 -0.64
C ARG A 213 10.43 -12.07 0.16
N ARG A 214 9.27 -12.07 0.83
CA ARG A 214 8.93 -11.04 1.83
C ARG A 214 9.48 -11.46 3.18
N ARG A 215 10.03 -10.50 3.93
CA ARG A 215 10.35 -10.68 5.34
C ARG A 215 9.06 -10.90 6.11
N CYS A 216 9.04 -11.82 7.06
CA CYS A 216 7.84 -12.20 7.81
C CYS A 216 8.11 -12.14 9.32
N GLY A 217 7.05 -11.92 10.09
CA GLY A 217 7.15 -11.72 11.51
C GLY A 217 5.80 -11.70 12.19
N TRP A 218 5.79 -11.69 13.52
CA TRP A 218 4.57 -11.66 14.31
C TRP A 218 3.73 -10.39 14.07
N LEU A 219 2.45 -10.45 14.42
CA LEU A 219 1.57 -9.28 14.34
C LEU A 219 2.08 -8.18 15.28
N ASP A 220 2.10 -6.96 14.76
CA ASP A 220 2.53 -5.77 15.48
C ASP A 220 1.34 -4.84 15.76
N LEU A 221 0.81 -4.91 16.99
CA LEU A 221 -0.33 -4.10 17.37
C LEU A 221 0.03 -2.64 17.70
N VAL A 222 1.29 -2.35 18.02
CA VAL A 222 1.76 -0.96 18.15
C VAL A 222 1.63 -0.25 16.80
N ALA A 223 2.07 -0.90 15.72
CA ALA A 223 1.93 -0.38 14.36
C ALA A 223 0.46 -0.29 13.89
N VAL A 224 -0.38 -1.28 14.23
CA VAL A 224 -1.82 -1.24 13.88
C VAL A 224 -2.55 -0.11 14.61
N LYS A 225 -2.29 0.07 15.91
CA LYS A 225 -2.88 1.15 16.72
C LYS A 225 -2.41 2.53 16.27
N TYR A 226 -1.13 2.67 15.94
CA TYR A 226 -0.59 3.87 15.29
C TYR A 226 -1.33 4.14 13.97
N GLY A 227 -1.52 3.11 13.14
CA GLY A 227 -2.25 3.25 11.89
C GLY A 227 -3.70 3.71 12.06
N ASN A 228 -4.38 3.20 13.10
CA ASN A 228 -5.73 3.66 13.45
C ASN A 228 -5.76 5.12 13.89
N SER A 229 -4.73 5.60 14.59
CA SER A 229 -4.65 6.99 15.06
C SER A 229 -4.54 8.02 13.92
N ILE A 230 -4.14 7.58 12.72
CA ILE A 230 -3.99 8.41 11.52
C ILE A 230 -5.20 8.27 10.59
N ASN A 231 -5.67 7.04 10.38
CA ASN A 231 -6.72 6.76 9.39
C ASN A 231 -8.13 6.68 9.98
N TYR A 232 -8.27 6.64 11.32
CA TYR A 232 -9.54 6.61 12.03
C TYR A 232 -10.48 5.49 11.53
N TYR A 233 -10.00 4.24 11.57
CA TYR A 233 -10.75 3.12 11.01
C TYR A 233 -12.07 2.89 11.74
N ASP A 234 -13.17 2.82 10.99
CA ASP A 234 -14.48 2.41 11.50
C ASP A 234 -14.51 0.90 11.80
N SER A 235 -13.83 0.12 10.96
CA SER A 235 -13.68 -1.31 11.15
C SER A 235 -12.35 -1.84 10.60
N LEU A 236 -12.00 -3.06 11.01
CA LEU A 236 -10.84 -3.79 10.49
C LEU A 236 -11.28 -5.00 9.66
N ASN A 237 -10.47 -5.33 8.67
CA ASN A 237 -10.49 -6.59 7.94
C ASN A 237 -9.23 -7.38 8.29
N LEU A 238 -9.37 -8.42 9.12
CA LEU A 238 -8.27 -9.30 9.52
C LEU A 238 -8.10 -10.42 8.49
N THR A 239 -7.02 -10.38 7.72
CA THR A 239 -6.77 -11.30 6.61
C THR A 239 -5.76 -12.37 6.96
N LYS A 240 -5.85 -13.51 6.26
CA LYS A 240 -4.92 -14.64 6.38
C LYS A 240 -4.84 -15.24 7.79
N LEU A 241 -5.99 -15.33 8.47
CA LEU A 241 -6.04 -15.98 9.78
C LEU A 241 -5.62 -17.46 9.68
N ASP A 242 -6.00 -18.12 8.58
CA ASP A 242 -5.69 -19.50 8.24
C ASP A 242 -4.19 -19.83 8.22
N VAL A 243 -3.33 -18.84 7.98
CA VAL A 243 -1.87 -19.04 8.01
C VAL A 243 -1.37 -19.41 9.41
N LEU A 244 -2.09 -19.03 10.45
CA LEU A 244 -1.73 -19.30 11.83
C LEU A 244 -2.28 -20.64 12.35
N ASP A 245 -2.99 -21.41 11.52
CA ASP A 245 -3.69 -22.65 11.92
C ASP A 245 -2.79 -23.72 12.57
N THR A 246 -1.51 -23.75 12.22
CA THR A 246 -0.56 -24.81 12.62
C THR A 246 0.42 -24.38 13.70
N PHE A 247 0.21 -23.23 14.34
CA PHE A 247 1.07 -22.75 15.41
C PHE A 247 0.55 -23.21 16.78
N GLU A 248 1.45 -23.64 17.66
CA GLU A 248 1.11 -24.01 19.04
C GLU A 248 0.96 -22.78 19.94
N THR A 249 1.84 -21.78 19.74
CA THR A 249 1.85 -20.50 20.43
C THR A 249 1.99 -19.39 19.40
N ILE A 250 1.21 -18.33 19.56
CA ILE A 250 1.23 -17.14 18.71
C ILE A 250 1.68 -15.96 19.56
N LYS A 251 2.68 -15.22 19.07
CA LYS A 251 3.14 -13.99 19.71
C LYS A 251 2.55 -12.77 19.03
N ILE A 252 2.26 -11.74 19.81
CA ILE A 252 1.74 -10.45 19.34
C ILE A 252 2.56 -9.34 20.00
N ALA A 253 3.15 -8.44 19.23
CA ALA A 253 3.83 -7.29 19.80
C ALA A 253 2.80 -6.26 20.30
N ILE A 254 2.90 -5.91 21.58
CA ILE A 254 1.93 -5.07 22.29
C ILE A 254 2.53 -3.77 22.81
N ALA A 255 3.84 -3.69 22.92
CA ALA A 255 4.55 -2.48 23.31
C ALA A 255 5.98 -2.49 22.78
N TYR A 256 6.56 -1.30 22.68
CA TYR A 256 7.97 -1.10 22.44
C TYR A 256 8.58 -0.45 23.67
N LYS A 257 9.77 -0.91 24.09
CA LYS A 257 10.48 -0.35 25.24
C LYS A 257 11.87 0.15 24.87
N ILE A 258 12.31 1.23 25.48
CA ILE A 258 13.70 1.68 25.43
C ILE A 258 14.16 1.93 26.85
N ASP A 259 15.28 1.31 27.23
CA ASP A 259 15.88 1.49 28.54
C ASP A 259 14.88 1.21 29.70
N GLY A 260 13.96 0.25 29.48
CA GLY A 260 12.91 -0.16 30.43
C GLY A 260 11.57 0.58 30.31
N GLU A 261 11.57 1.76 29.68
CA GLU A 261 10.39 2.63 29.53
C GLU A 261 9.60 2.31 28.26
N GLU A 262 8.26 2.29 28.37
CA GLU A 262 7.37 2.04 27.24
C GLU A 262 7.21 3.28 26.37
N LEU A 263 7.25 3.09 25.05
CA LEU A 263 7.00 4.16 24.09
C LEU A 263 5.49 4.37 23.92
N ASP A 264 5.05 5.63 23.92
CA ASP A 264 3.64 6.00 23.75
C ASP A 264 3.06 5.58 22.39
N SER A 265 3.89 5.57 21.35
CA SER A 265 3.49 5.27 19.98
C SER A 265 4.62 4.67 19.15
N TYR A 266 4.31 4.28 17.91
CA TYR A 266 5.32 3.95 16.92
C TYR A 266 6.25 5.18 16.72
N PRO A 267 7.57 5.08 16.94
CA PRO A 267 8.46 6.21 16.87
C PRO A 267 8.75 6.63 15.42
N ALA A 268 8.84 7.94 15.18
CA ALA A 268 9.24 8.50 13.89
C ALA A 268 10.75 8.33 13.63
N ASP A 269 11.56 8.31 14.69
CA ASP A 269 13.01 8.10 14.59
C ASP A 269 13.32 6.59 14.44
N LEU A 270 13.99 6.24 13.35
CA LEU A 270 14.37 4.86 13.08
C LEU A 270 15.43 4.33 14.05
N GLU A 271 16.28 5.18 14.62
CA GLU A 271 17.28 4.74 15.59
C GLU A 271 16.62 4.36 16.92
N ILE A 272 15.62 5.15 17.33
CA ILE A 272 14.73 4.81 18.45
C ILE A 272 14.02 3.49 18.16
N LEU A 273 13.40 3.35 16.99
CA LEU A 273 12.73 2.11 16.59
C LEU A 273 13.68 0.90 16.62
N ASN A 274 14.88 1.03 16.05
CA ASN A 274 15.86 -0.04 15.94
C ASN A 274 16.31 -0.52 17.32
N ARG A 275 16.58 0.41 18.25
CA ARG A 275 16.96 0.11 19.63
C ARG A 275 15.82 -0.45 20.48
N ALA A 276 14.56 -0.18 20.12
CA ALA A 276 13.44 -0.56 20.94
C ALA A 276 13.32 -2.09 21.11
N GLU A 277 13.09 -2.53 22.33
CA GLU A 277 12.78 -3.92 22.65
C GLU A 277 11.28 -4.16 22.44
N VAL A 278 10.94 -5.29 21.84
CA VAL A 278 9.54 -5.66 21.60
C VAL A 278 9.00 -6.43 22.80
N VAL A 279 7.89 -5.97 23.36
CA VAL A 279 7.14 -6.71 24.37
C VAL A 279 6.08 -7.55 23.67
N TYR A 280 6.17 -8.87 23.85
CA TYR A 280 5.21 -9.82 23.27
C TYR A 280 4.16 -10.26 24.29
N HIS A 281 2.93 -10.34 23.84
CA HIS A 281 1.88 -11.15 24.45
C HIS A 281 1.82 -12.50 23.75
N GLU A 282 1.88 -13.58 24.51
CA GLU A 282 1.77 -14.95 23.99
C GLU A 282 0.36 -15.48 24.20
N MET A 283 -0.20 -16.06 23.14
CA MET A 283 -1.53 -16.68 23.14
C MET A 283 -1.42 -18.13 22.65
N PRO A 284 -2.26 -19.04 23.16
CA PRO A 284 -2.32 -20.39 22.60
C PRO A 284 -2.80 -20.32 21.14
N GLY A 285 -2.06 -20.98 20.25
CA GLY A 285 -2.54 -21.25 18.91
C GLY A 285 -3.61 -22.34 18.92
N TRP A 286 -4.33 -22.51 17.81
CA TRP A 286 -5.51 -23.36 17.77
C TRP A 286 -5.30 -24.73 17.13
N GLN A 287 -4.19 -24.94 16.40
CA GLN A 287 -3.81 -26.24 15.81
C GLN A 287 -4.95 -26.96 15.07
N LYS A 288 -5.80 -26.18 14.39
CA LYS A 288 -7.02 -26.63 13.72
C LYS A 288 -7.23 -25.82 12.46
N PRO A 289 -7.74 -26.42 11.37
CA PRO A 289 -8.03 -25.67 10.16
C PRO A 289 -9.15 -24.65 10.43
N THR A 290 -8.93 -23.41 10.02
CA THR A 290 -9.95 -22.36 9.92
C THR A 290 -10.37 -22.11 8.47
N THR A 291 -9.69 -22.74 7.51
CA THR A 291 -9.99 -22.58 6.09
C THR A 291 -11.44 -22.92 5.77
N ASN A 292 -12.10 -22.05 5.00
CA ASN A 292 -13.53 -22.14 4.64
C ASN A 292 -14.53 -21.99 5.79
N ALA A 293 -14.11 -21.61 7.00
CA ALA A 293 -15.04 -21.15 8.02
C ALA A 293 -15.90 -19.99 7.46
N ARG A 294 -17.22 -20.08 7.62
CA ARG A 294 -18.20 -19.15 7.03
C ARG A 294 -18.83 -18.24 8.07
N THR A 295 -18.91 -18.70 9.31
CA THR A 295 -19.44 -17.93 10.45
C THR A 295 -18.36 -17.72 11.50
N TYR A 296 -18.51 -16.66 12.31
CA TYR A 296 -17.59 -16.40 13.42
C TYR A 296 -17.48 -17.58 14.38
N TYR A 297 -18.58 -18.31 14.60
CA TYR A 297 -18.63 -19.43 15.54
C TYR A 297 -18.12 -20.76 14.95
N ASP A 298 -17.84 -20.81 13.65
CA ASP A 298 -17.10 -21.91 13.03
C ASP A 298 -15.62 -21.88 13.45
N LEU A 299 -15.11 -20.72 13.87
CA LEU A 299 -13.73 -20.56 14.31
C LEU A 299 -13.49 -21.24 15.67
N PRO A 300 -12.35 -21.93 15.85
CA PRO A 300 -11.90 -22.39 17.15
C PRO A 300 -11.89 -21.28 18.19
N ARG A 301 -12.13 -21.63 19.46
CA ARG A 301 -12.21 -20.64 20.54
C ARG A 301 -10.94 -19.76 20.62
N ALA A 302 -9.75 -20.36 20.54
CA ALA A 302 -8.49 -19.62 20.57
C ALA A 302 -8.31 -18.67 19.36
N ALA A 303 -8.84 -19.01 18.18
CA ALA A 303 -8.84 -18.11 17.02
C ALA A 303 -9.77 -16.90 17.23
N ARG A 304 -10.92 -17.13 17.89
CA ARG A 304 -11.82 -16.04 18.30
C ARG A 304 -11.18 -15.16 19.38
N ASP A 305 -10.52 -15.75 20.37
CA ASP A 305 -9.82 -15.01 21.42
C ASP A 305 -8.72 -14.12 20.79
N TYR A 306 -8.01 -14.60 19.76
CA TYR A 306 -7.04 -13.81 18.99
C TYR A 306 -7.68 -12.58 18.32
N VAL A 307 -8.83 -12.77 17.65
CA VAL A 307 -9.61 -11.67 17.05
C VAL A 307 -10.05 -10.66 18.11
N GLU A 308 -10.65 -11.13 19.20
CA GLU A 308 -11.14 -10.30 20.31
C GLU A 308 -10.01 -9.53 21.00
N TYR A 309 -8.83 -10.12 21.11
CA TYR A 309 -7.64 -9.45 21.66
C TYR A 309 -7.21 -8.26 20.79
N ILE A 310 -7.15 -8.44 19.46
CA ILE A 310 -6.83 -7.36 18.52
C ILE A 310 -7.85 -6.22 18.64
N GLU A 311 -9.15 -6.55 18.65
CA GLU A 311 -10.21 -5.55 18.80
C GLU A 311 -10.05 -4.74 20.08
N LYS A 312 -9.81 -5.43 21.21
CA LYS A 312 -9.65 -4.80 22.52
C LYS A 312 -8.43 -3.88 22.56
N PHE A 313 -7.31 -4.31 21.98
CA PHE A 313 -6.08 -3.54 21.98
C PHE A 313 -6.16 -2.29 21.09
N VAL A 314 -6.69 -2.43 19.88
CA VAL A 314 -6.78 -1.34 18.89
C VAL A 314 -7.96 -0.41 19.18
N GLY A 315 -9.01 -0.92 19.82
CA GLY A 315 -10.26 -0.18 20.05
C GLY A 315 -11.20 -0.15 18.85
N VAL A 316 -10.98 -1.00 17.84
CA VAL A 316 -11.75 -1.04 16.58
C VAL A 316 -12.23 -2.46 16.32
N LYS A 317 -13.48 -2.61 15.87
CA LYS A 317 -14.08 -3.93 15.58
C LYS A 317 -13.56 -4.53 14.29
N ILE A 318 -13.30 -5.83 14.30
CA ILE A 318 -12.96 -6.61 13.11
C ILE A 318 -14.27 -7.07 12.45
N LYS A 319 -14.67 -6.38 11.38
CA LYS A 319 -15.90 -6.67 10.64
C LYS A 319 -15.71 -7.82 9.65
N TYR A 320 -14.49 -8.01 9.14
CA TYR A 320 -14.18 -9.03 8.14
C TYR A 320 -13.01 -9.90 8.61
N ILE A 321 -13.12 -11.21 8.42
CA ILE A 321 -12.06 -12.17 8.76
C ILE A 321 -11.80 -13.08 7.56
N GLY A 322 -10.63 -12.94 6.94
CA GLY A 322 -10.20 -13.78 5.82
C GLY A 322 -9.65 -15.11 6.32
N THR A 323 -10.25 -16.20 5.86
CA THR A 323 -9.92 -17.58 6.23
C THR A 323 -9.33 -18.37 5.05
N GLY A 324 -8.96 -17.70 3.97
CA GLY A 324 -8.32 -18.34 2.83
C GLY A 324 -8.18 -17.39 1.64
N PRO A 325 -7.59 -17.88 0.53
CA PRO A 325 -7.37 -17.07 -0.66
C PRO A 325 -8.62 -16.90 -1.54
N ASP A 326 -9.64 -17.76 -1.37
CA ASP A 326 -10.85 -17.73 -2.18
C ASP A 326 -11.75 -16.55 -1.81
N ARG A 327 -12.48 -16.00 -2.79
CA ARG A 327 -13.37 -14.84 -2.59
C ARG A 327 -14.40 -15.08 -1.48
N GLU A 328 -14.92 -16.29 -1.39
CA GLU A 328 -15.93 -16.67 -0.40
C GLU A 328 -15.32 -17.02 0.97
N ALA A 329 -13.99 -17.16 1.08
CA ALA A 329 -13.28 -17.45 2.33
C ALA A 329 -13.10 -16.18 3.19
N MET A 330 -14.24 -15.53 3.46
CA MET A 330 -14.34 -14.30 4.23
C MET A 330 -15.56 -14.37 5.15
N ILE A 331 -15.33 -14.34 6.45
CA ILE A 331 -16.40 -14.20 7.45
C ILE A 331 -16.74 -12.72 7.56
N GLN A 332 -18.03 -12.39 7.50
CA GLN A 332 -18.53 -11.05 7.81
C GLN A 332 -19.25 -11.07 9.16
N ARG A 333 -18.88 -10.14 10.04
CA ARG A 333 -19.51 -9.91 11.35
C ARG A 333 -20.47 -8.73 11.27
N ALA A 334 -21.52 -8.78 12.08
CA ALA A 334 -22.55 -7.75 12.16
C ALA A 334 -22.04 -6.50 12.86
#